data_AF-A0A7K2ZBV5-F1
#
_entry.id   AF-A0A7K2ZBV5-F1
#
_cell.length_a   1.000
_cell.length_b   1.000
_cell.length_c   1.000
_cell.angle_alpha   90.00
_cell.angle_beta   90.00
_cell.angle_gamma   90.00
#
_symmetry.space_group_name_H-M   'P 1'
#
loop_
_entity.id
_entity.type
_entity.pdbx_description
1 polymer ?
#
loop_
_entity_poly.entity_id
_entity_poly.type
_entity_poly.pdbx_seq_one_letter_code
_entity_poly.pdbx_strand_id
1 'polypeptide(L)' 'MTPPTTGRLCAGRVVAVTGAGRGLGRAHALAFAAE' A
#
# COMPACT_ATOMS: atom_id res chain seq x y z
N MET A 1 -11.05 17.38 14.50
CA MET A 1 -10.55 16.60 13.35
C MET A 1 -9.09 16.29 13.63
N THR A 2 -8.78 15.10 14.14
CA THR A 2 -7.42 14.73 14.54
C THR A 2 -6.56 14.55 13.27
N PRO A 3 -5.38 15.17 13.17
CA PRO A 3 -4.52 15.00 11.99
C PRO A 3 -4.08 13.54 11.86
N PRO A 4 -3.98 12.98 10.64
CA PRO A 4 -3.48 11.63 10.47
C PRO A 4 -2.03 11.58 10.95
N THR A 5 -1.74 10.62 11.82
CA THR A 5 -0.40 10.29 12.30
C THR A 5 0.54 10.14 11.10
N THR A 6 1.73 10.77 11.15
CA THR A 6 2.76 10.81 10.10
C THR A 6 3.40 9.43 9.78
N GLY A 7 2.68 8.34 9.99
CA GLY A 7 3.10 6.98 9.63
C GLY A 7 2.77 6.66 8.18
N ARG A 8 3.53 5.73 7.59
CA ARG A 8 3.21 5.10 6.31
C ARG A 8 1.77 4.59 6.34
N LEU A 9 1.02 4.84 5.27
CA LEU A 9 -0.43 4.65 5.20
C LEU A 9 -0.89 3.26 5.67
N CYS A 10 -0.10 2.20 5.45
CA CYS A 10 -0.50 0.82 5.76
C CYS A 10 0.40 0.13 6.81
N ALA A 11 1.13 0.88 7.63
CA ALA A 11 1.99 0.29 8.67
C ALA A 11 1.20 -0.67 9.60
N GLY A 12 1.72 -1.89 9.78
CA GLY A 12 1.11 -2.93 10.62
C GLY A 12 -0.20 -3.50 10.08
N ARG A 13 -0.54 -3.24 8.82
CA ARG A 13 -1.77 -3.74 8.17
C ARG A 13 -1.45 -4.65 6.99
N VAL A 14 -2.40 -5.53 6.66
CA VAL A 14 -2.36 -6.36 5.46
C VAL A 14 -3.09 -5.64 4.32
N VAL A 15 -2.50 -5.66 3.13
CA VAL A 15 -3.09 -5.07 1.92
C VAL A 15 -3.30 -6.16 0.88
N ALA A 16 -4.53 -6.28 0.36
CA ALA A 16 -4.85 -7.14 -0.77
C ALA A 16 -4.88 -6.30 -2.06
N VAL A 17 -4.10 -6.69 -3.06
CA VAL A 17 -4.07 -6.01 -4.37
C VAL A 17 -4.56 -6.97 -5.45
N THR A 18 -5.69 -6.61 -6.07
CA THR A 18 -6.23 -7.38 -7.21
C THR A 18 -5.61 -6.90 -8.53
N GLY A 19 -5.56 -7.77 -9.55
CA GLY A 19 -4.96 -7.41 -10.84
C GLY A 19 -3.44 -7.14 -10.79
N ALA A 20 -2.71 -7.72 -9.83
CA ALA A 20 -1.29 -7.46 -9.59
C ALA A 20 -0.31 -8.06 -10.63
N GLY A 21 -0.81 -8.67 -11.71
CA GLY A 21 0.04 -9.28 -12.73
C GLY A 21 0.84 -8.28 -13.57
N ARG A 22 0.31 -7.05 -13.78
CA ARG A 22 0.95 -5.98 -14.57
C ARG A 22 0.33 -4.61 -14.29
N GLY A 23 0.89 -3.57 -14.92
CA GLY A 23 0.35 -2.21 -14.88
C GLY A 23 0.27 -1.64 -13.46
N LEU A 24 -0.76 -0.85 -13.20
CA LEU A 24 -0.94 -0.15 -11.91
C LEU A 24 -1.07 -1.12 -10.73
N GLY A 25 -1.79 -2.24 -10.90
CA GLY A 25 -1.92 -3.24 -9.85
C GLY A 25 -0.56 -3.78 -9.38
N ARG A 26 0.35 -4.08 -10.31
CA ARG A 26 1.71 -4.51 -9.98
C ARG A 26 2.53 -3.39 -9.33
N ALA A 27 2.44 -2.17 -9.85
CA ALA A 27 3.16 -1.02 -9.28
C ALA A 27 2.75 -0.74 -7.83
N HIS A 28 1.44 -0.82 -7.53
CA HIS A 28 0.94 -0.67 -6.17
C HIS A 28 1.37 -1.82 -5.26
N ALA A 29 1.30 -3.07 -5.73
CA ALA A 29 1.77 -4.21 -4.94
C ALA A 29 3.25 -4.07 -4.55
N LEU A 30 4.10 -3.64 -5.49
CA LEU A 30 5.52 -3.40 -5.23
C LEU A 30 5.74 -2.21 -4.28
N ALA A 31 5.02 -1.11 -4.47
CA ALA A 31 5.13 0.06 -3.61
C ALA A 31 4.75 -0.24 -2.15
N PHE A 32 3.70 -1.04 -1.92
CA PHE A 32 3.31 -1.46 -0.58
C PHE A 32 4.25 -2.51 0.03
N ALA A 33 5.03 -3.25 -0.78
CA ALA A 33 5.96 -4.28 -0.32
C ALA A 33 7.40 -3.80 -0.11
N ALA A 34 7.80 -2.67 -0.71
CA ALA A 34 9.15 -2.12 -0.64
C ALA A 34 9.49 -1.46 0.72
N GLU A 35 8.69 -1.71 1.74
CA GLU A 35 8.61 -0.94 2.98
C GLU A 35 9.10 -1.72 4.20
#